data_AF-A0A2G6E742-F1
#
_entry.id   AF-A0A2G6E742-F1
#
_cell.length_a   1.000
_cell.length_b   1.000
_cell.length_c   1.000
_cell.angle_alpha   90.00
_cell.angle_beta   90.00
_cell.angle_gamma   90.00
#
_symmetry.space_group_name_H-M   'P 1'
#
loop_
_entity.id
_entity.type
_entity.pdbx_description
1 polymer ?
#
loop_
_entity_poly.entity_id
_entity_poly.type
_entity_poly.pdbx_seq_one_letter_code
_entity_poly.pdbx_strand_id
1 'polypeptide(L)'
;MQNISSKELKANPIRSILLLTQPSAAILALLLVLMHWHIPMSVKLILRTELPQHAEIQAVSSEMQAGRIAPSQIRTLDIQYPMFPNMRSTRFTEVSTCVLEPVKQLGVKVLEHNSATHEVLWQLEGRARRFQIRAKGIRKDLRMTGFDLVINTAQLLYGLLSVWIVFTAFSWFRLYKELRRNT
;
A
#
# COMPACT_ATOMS: atom_id res chain seq x y z
N MET A 1 0.25 58.34 -26.47
CA MET A 1 1.17 57.23 -26.79
C MET A 1 2.13 57.03 -25.62
N GLN A 2 1.77 56.16 -24.68
CA GLN A 2 2.65 55.80 -23.56
C GLN A 2 3.55 54.65 -23.99
N ASN A 3 4.85 54.91 -23.94
CA ASN A 3 5.91 53.99 -24.29
C ASN A 3 6.04 52.97 -23.15
N ILE A 4 5.30 51.86 -23.23
CA ILE A 4 5.42 50.76 -22.29
C ILE A 4 6.77 50.10 -22.57
N SER A 5 7.76 50.53 -21.80
CA SER A 5 9.13 50.03 -21.78
C SER A 5 9.12 48.50 -21.72
N SER A 6 9.67 47.87 -22.75
CA SER A 6 9.87 46.42 -22.92
C SER A 6 10.78 45.76 -21.87
N LYS A 7 11.04 46.43 -20.73
CA LYS A 7 11.88 45.97 -19.63
C LYS A 7 11.14 45.18 -18.55
N GLU A 8 9.81 45.19 -18.50
CA GLU A 8 9.05 44.49 -17.43
C GLU A 8 8.73 43.02 -17.72
N LEU A 9 9.01 42.54 -18.93
CA LEU A 9 8.81 41.13 -19.33
C LEU A 9 10.08 40.28 -19.22
N LYS A 10 11.06 40.68 -18.40
CA LYS A 10 12.07 39.73 -17.92
C LYS A 10 11.42 38.89 -16.82
N ALA A 11 10.73 37.82 -17.25
CA ALA A 11 10.31 36.71 -16.40
C ALA A 11 11.46 36.38 -15.44
N ASN A 12 11.30 36.75 -14.18
CA ASN A 12 12.36 36.77 -13.19
C ASN A 12 12.73 35.31 -12.92
N PRO A 13 13.83 34.75 -13.47
CA PRO A 13 14.09 33.31 -13.43
C PRO A 13 14.26 32.85 -11.98
N ILE A 14 14.63 33.77 -11.09
CA ILE A 14 14.71 33.60 -9.65
C ILE A 14 13.36 33.23 -9.03
N ARG A 15 12.23 33.81 -9.49
CA ARG A 15 10.87 33.45 -8.99
C ARG A 15 10.43 32.08 -9.49
N SER A 16 10.74 31.74 -10.74
CA SER A 16 10.45 30.41 -11.30
C SER A 16 11.29 29.32 -10.64
N ILE A 17 12.57 29.60 -10.37
CA ILE A 17 13.47 28.72 -9.60
C ILE A 17 12.99 28.62 -8.15
N LEU A 18 12.53 29.71 -7.52
CA LEU A 18 11.95 29.69 -6.18
C LEU A 18 10.71 28.79 -6.08
N LEU A 19 9.83 28.80 -7.08
CA LEU A 19 8.66 27.90 -7.12
C LEU A 19 9.04 26.43 -7.35
N LEU A 20 10.06 26.16 -8.17
CA LEU A 20 10.56 24.80 -8.43
C LEU A 20 11.45 24.24 -7.32
N THR A 21 12.10 25.10 -6.53
CA THR A 21 12.96 24.73 -5.40
C THR A 21 12.21 24.63 -4.08
N GLN A 22 10.89 24.86 -4.06
CA GLN A 22 10.11 24.69 -2.85
C GLN A 22 10.06 23.20 -2.48
N PRO A 23 10.63 22.80 -1.33
CA PRO A 23 10.62 21.41 -0.89
C PRO A 23 9.19 20.84 -0.77
N SER A 24 8.19 21.71 -0.63
CA SER A 24 6.77 21.38 -0.66
C SER A 24 6.29 20.82 -2.01
N ALA A 25 6.73 21.37 -3.14
CA ALA A 25 6.32 20.90 -4.47
C ALA A 25 6.93 19.52 -4.78
N ALA A 26 8.20 19.32 -4.40
CA ALA A 26 8.87 18.02 -4.50
C ALA A 26 8.19 16.96 -3.62
N ILE A 27 7.80 17.32 -2.39
CA ILE A 27 7.03 16.42 -1.53
C ILE A 27 5.68 16.08 -2.13
N LEU A 28 4.94 17.06 -2.67
CA LEU A 28 3.65 16.79 -3.31
C LEU A 28 3.79 15.81 -4.48
N ALA A 29 4.78 16.01 -5.35
CA ALA A 29 5.06 15.07 -6.43
C ALA A 29 5.42 13.67 -5.91
N LEU A 30 6.26 13.58 -4.86
CA LEU A 30 6.61 12.32 -4.23
C LEU A 30 5.38 11.62 -3.62
N LEU A 31 4.51 12.35 -2.94
CA LEU A 31 3.27 11.82 -2.37
C LEU A 31 2.34 11.29 -3.46
N LEU A 32 2.18 12.00 -4.57
CA LEU A 32 1.38 11.55 -5.71
C LEU A 32 1.94 10.26 -6.32
N VAL A 33 3.28 10.16 -6.47
CA VAL A 33 3.95 8.94 -6.91
C VAL A 33 3.70 7.80 -5.92
N LEU A 34 3.85 8.04 -4.62
CA LEU A 34 3.64 7.04 -3.58
C LEU A 34 2.17 6.57 -3.50
N MET A 35 1.21 7.43 -3.80
CA MET A 35 -0.22 7.08 -3.89
C MET A 35 -0.54 6.22 -5.11
N HIS A 36 0.19 6.36 -6.21
CA HIS A 36 -0.02 5.55 -7.42
C HIS A 36 0.85 4.29 -7.46
N TRP A 37 1.98 4.29 -6.74
CA TRP A 37 2.91 3.19 -6.70
C TRP A 37 2.39 2.07 -5.79
N HIS A 38 1.93 0.98 -6.40
CA HIS A 38 1.46 -0.18 -5.67
C HIS A 38 2.65 -1.06 -5.25
N ILE A 39 2.65 -1.49 -3.99
CA ILE A 39 3.70 -2.35 -3.43
C ILE A 39 3.16 -3.76 -3.16
N PRO A 40 3.99 -4.80 -3.32
CA PRO A 40 3.62 -6.13 -2.84
C PRO A 40 3.42 -6.12 -1.32
N MET A 41 2.33 -6.72 -0.87
CA MET A 41 1.92 -6.71 0.54
C MET A 41 2.14 -8.07 1.17
N SER A 42 2.76 -8.10 2.35
CA SER A 42 2.72 -9.27 3.22
C SER A 42 1.34 -9.37 3.86
N VAL A 43 0.64 -10.47 3.63
CA VAL A 43 -0.69 -10.74 4.15
C VAL A 43 -0.66 -12.02 4.98
N LYS A 44 -1.43 -12.02 6.06
CA LYS A 44 -1.78 -13.22 6.80
C LYS A 44 -3.30 -13.36 6.76
N LEU A 45 -3.79 -14.40 6.11
CA LEU A 45 -5.22 -14.66 5.93
C LEU A 45 -5.61 -15.85 6.80
N ILE A 46 -6.68 -15.69 7.57
CA ILE A 46 -7.31 -16.79 8.29
C ILE A 46 -8.64 -17.07 7.60
N LEU A 47 -8.73 -18.22 6.96
CA LEU A 47 -9.90 -18.65 6.20
C LEU A 47 -10.61 -19.77 6.95
N ARG A 48 -11.93 -19.68 7.07
CA ARG A 48 -12.75 -20.84 7.42
C ARG A 48 -13.48 -21.30 6.17
N THR A 49 -13.20 -22.54 5.76
CA THR A 49 -13.79 -23.14 4.57
C THR A 49 -14.53 -24.42 4.88
N GLU A 50 -15.59 -24.70 4.13
CA GLU A 50 -16.25 -26.01 4.14
C GLU A 50 -15.67 -26.88 3.03
N LEU A 51 -15.08 -28.03 3.38
CA LEU A 51 -14.54 -28.96 2.39
C LEU A 51 -15.64 -29.89 1.86
N PRO A 52 -15.67 -30.14 0.54
CA PRO A 52 -16.44 -31.25 -0.02
C PRO A 52 -15.99 -32.58 0.58
N GLN A 53 -16.91 -33.52 0.78
CA GLN A 53 -16.63 -34.86 1.33
C GLN A 53 -15.56 -35.66 0.55
N HIS A 54 -15.31 -35.31 -0.72
CA HIS A 54 -14.34 -35.97 -1.58
C HIS A 54 -13.05 -35.15 -1.80
N ALA A 55 -12.92 -33.98 -1.18
CA ALA A 55 -11.75 -33.13 -1.37
C ALA A 55 -10.62 -33.54 -0.43
N GLU A 56 -9.46 -33.86 -0.99
CA GLU A 56 -8.25 -34.10 -0.20
C GLU A 56 -7.67 -32.78 0.31
N ILE A 57 -7.42 -32.69 1.61
CA ILE A 57 -6.83 -31.51 2.28
C ILE A 57 -5.50 -31.13 1.62
N GLN A 58 -4.68 -32.09 1.18
CA GLN A 58 -3.40 -31.81 0.52
C GLN A 58 -3.58 -31.14 -0.85
N ALA A 59 -4.53 -31.60 -1.65
CA ALA A 59 -4.85 -30.99 -2.94
C ALA A 59 -5.32 -29.54 -2.75
N VAL A 60 -6.27 -29.31 -1.83
CA VAL A 60 -6.77 -27.97 -1.50
C VAL A 60 -5.65 -27.07 -0.99
N SER A 61 -4.77 -27.58 -0.12
CA SER A 61 -3.59 -26.84 0.37
C SER A 61 -2.68 -26.41 -0.78
N SER A 62 -2.39 -27.29 -1.74
CA SER A 62 -1.54 -26.98 -2.89
C SER A 62 -2.14 -25.90 -3.80
N GLU A 63 -3.45 -25.90 -4.01
CA GLU A 63 -4.14 -24.87 -4.79
C GLU A 63 -4.09 -23.52 -4.07
N MET A 64 -4.32 -23.53 -2.75
CA MET A 64 -4.22 -22.35 -1.90
C MET A 64 -2.80 -21.77 -1.86
N GLN A 65 -1.75 -22.62 -1.87
CA GLN A 65 -0.35 -22.17 -1.96
C GLN A 65 -0.09 -21.38 -3.25
N ALA A 66 -0.76 -21.76 -4.34
CA ALA A 66 -0.72 -21.06 -5.62
C ALA A 66 -1.62 -19.81 -5.68
N GLY A 67 -2.35 -19.50 -4.60
CA GLY A 67 -3.28 -18.37 -4.53
C GLY A 67 -4.66 -18.64 -5.14
N ARG A 68 -4.96 -19.89 -5.51
CA ARG A 68 -6.27 -20.30 -6.01
C ARG A 68 -7.16 -20.67 -4.81
N ILE A 69 -8.09 -19.79 -4.47
CA ILE A 69 -9.00 -19.99 -3.34
C ILE A 69 -10.43 -20.00 -3.89
N ALA A 70 -11.13 -21.14 -3.76
CA ALA A 70 -12.51 -21.29 -4.19
C ALA A 70 -13.44 -20.45 -3.29
N PRO A 71 -14.07 -19.36 -3.80
CA PRO A 71 -14.83 -18.44 -2.96
C PRO A 71 -16.10 -19.06 -2.38
N SER A 72 -16.73 -19.98 -3.12
CA SER A 72 -17.95 -20.70 -2.72
C SER A 72 -17.80 -21.48 -1.42
N GLN A 73 -16.57 -21.77 -1.01
CA GLN A 73 -16.28 -22.51 0.21
C GLN A 73 -15.94 -21.60 1.39
N ILE A 74 -15.68 -20.30 1.17
CA ILE A 74 -15.21 -19.38 2.22
C ILE A 74 -16.40 -18.85 3.03
N ARG A 75 -16.53 -19.31 4.28
CA ARG A 75 -17.52 -18.78 5.23
C ARG A 75 -17.06 -17.45 5.84
N THR A 76 -15.82 -17.43 6.31
CA THR A 76 -15.20 -16.22 6.88
C THR A 76 -13.76 -16.08 6.41
N LEU A 77 -13.37 -14.84 6.13
CA LEU A 77 -12.01 -14.47 5.78
C LEU A 77 -11.57 -13.31 6.68
N ASP A 78 -10.59 -13.55 7.54
CA ASP A 78 -9.92 -12.50 8.31
C ASP A 78 -8.56 -12.18 7.70
N ILE A 79 -8.29 -10.89 7.56
CA ILE A 79 -7.10 -10.36 6.91
C ILE A 79 -6.31 -9.57 7.93
N GLN A 80 -5.10 -10.04 8.17
CA GLN A 80 -4.12 -9.39 9.01
C GLN A 80 -2.98 -8.85 8.15
N TYR A 81 -2.43 -7.72 8.57
CA TYR A 81 -1.38 -7.00 7.87
C TYR A 81 -0.11 -6.98 8.74
N PRO A 82 0.75 -8.01 8.68
CA PRO A 82 1.92 -8.12 9.56
C PRO A 82 2.89 -6.95 9.47
N MET A 83 3.01 -6.33 8.28
CA MET A 83 3.87 -5.15 8.10
C MET A 83 3.26 -3.85 8.66
N PHE A 84 1.99 -3.89 9.05
CA PHE A 84 1.23 -2.73 9.54
C PHE A 84 0.54 -3.08 10.85
N PRO A 85 1.27 -3.19 11.98
CA PRO A 85 0.69 -3.63 13.25
C PRO A 85 -0.41 -2.69 13.78
N ASN A 86 -0.39 -1.43 13.37
CA ASN A 86 -1.40 -0.44 13.73
C ASN A 86 -2.68 -0.54 12.87
N MET A 87 -2.65 -1.31 11.77
CA MET A 87 -3.78 -1.48 10.90
C MET A 87 -4.71 -2.56 11.45
N ARG A 88 -6.00 -2.22 11.61
CA ARG A 88 -7.01 -3.17 12.10
C ARG A 88 -7.19 -4.33 11.13
N SER A 89 -7.35 -5.53 11.69
CA SER A 89 -7.73 -6.68 10.89
C SER A 89 -9.10 -6.45 10.25
N THR A 90 -9.27 -6.97 9.04
CA THR A 90 -10.53 -6.83 8.31
C THR A 90 -11.16 -8.19 8.11
N ARG A 91 -12.36 -8.36 8.65
CA ARG A 91 -13.13 -9.58 8.51
C ARG A 91 -14.19 -9.44 7.43
N PHE A 92 -14.24 -10.41 6.52
CA PHE A 92 -15.25 -10.56 5.49
C PHE A 92 -16.06 -11.83 5.74
N THR A 93 -17.37 -11.73 5.51
CA THR A 93 -18.31 -12.85 5.43
C THR A 93 -18.95 -12.84 4.05
N GLU A 94 -19.45 -13.99 3.58
CA GLU A 94 -20.11 -14.12 2.27
C GLU A 94 -19.22 -13.64 1.10
N VAL A 95 -18.03 -14.24 0.99
CA VAL A 95 -17.06 -13.91 -0.05
C VAL A 95 -17.48 -14.60 -1.36
N SER A 96 -17.86 -13.82 -2.37
CA SER A 96 -18.24 -14.34 -3.69
C SER A 96 -17.06 -14.41 -4.66
N THR A 97 -15.99 -13.65 -4.42
CA THR A 97 -14.76 -13.72 -5.22
C THR A 97 -13.56 -13.38 -4.34
N CYS A 98 -12.50 -14.17 -4.44
CA CYS A 98 -11.21 -13.90 -3.83
C CYS A 98 -10.13 -14.09 -4.89
N VAL A 99 -9.44 -13.01 -5.26
CA VAL A 99 -8.30 -13.06 -6.18
C VAL A 99 -7.07 -12.69 -5.39
N LEU A 100 -6.19 -13.68 -5.19
CA LEU A 100 -4.94 -13.53 -4.49
C LEU A 100 -3.80 -13.96 -5.43
N GLU A 101 -3.01 -13.00 -5.90
CA GLU A 101 -1.86 -13.27 -6.78
C GLU A 101 -0.58 -13.22 -5.93
N PRO A 102 -0.04 -14.38 -5.49
CA PRO A 102 1.20 -14.43 -4.75
C PRO A 102 2.40 -13.92 -5.56
N VAL A 103 3.36 -13.27 -4.89
CA VAL A 103 4.71 -13.01 -5.45
C VAL A 103 5.53 -14.30 -5.47
N LYS A 104 5.36 -15.13 -4.44
CA LYS A 104 5.93 -16.47 -4.24
C LYS A 104 4.86 -17.33 -3.58
N GLN A 105 5.01 -18.65 -3.64
CA GLN A 105 4.12 -19.60 -2.98
C GLN A 105 3.79 -19.15 -1.54
N LEU A 106 2.50 -19.18 -1.21
CA LEU A 106 2.03 -18.85 0.13
C LEU A 106 2.35 -20.00 1.08
N GLY A 107 2.74 -19.69 2.30
CA GLY A 107 2.75 -20.67 3.38
C GLY A 107 1.32 -21.01 3.76
N VAL A 108 0.94 -22.28 3.68
CA VAL A 108 -0.39 -22.76 4.06
C VAL A 108 -0.26 -23.66 5.26
N LYS A 109 -1.05 -23.37 6.30
CA LYS A 109 -1.14 -24.19 7.51
C LYS A 109 -2.61 -24.48 7.81
N VAL A 110 -2.90 -25.74 8.14
CA VAL A 110 -4.19 -26.13 8.70
C VAL A 110 -4.12 -25.87 10.20
N LEU A 111 -4.99 -25.01 10.72
CA LEU A 111 -5.07 -24.69 12.15
C LEU A 111 -6.02 -25.63 12.88
N GLU A 112 -7.16 -25.94 12.26
CA GLU A 112 -8.22 -26.74 12.86
C GLU A 112 -8.97 -27.47 11.74
N HIS A 113 -9.39 -28.71 12.01
CA HIS A 113 -10.26 -29.48 11.13
C HIS A 113 -11.36 -30.12 11.97
N ASN A 114 -12.61 -29.73 11.71
CA ASN A 114 -13.77 -30.31 12.34
C ASN A 114 -14.44 -31.31 11.38
N SER A 115 -14.19 -32.60 11.61
CA SER A 115 -14.73 -33.68 10.78
C SER A 115 -16.26 -33.80 10.85
N ALA A 116 -16.91 -33.30 11.91
CA ALA A 116 -18.37 -33.37 12.03
C ALA A 116 -19.07 -32.34 11.13
N THR A 117 -18.48 -31.15 10.98
CA THR A 117 -19.03 -30.06 10.15
C THR A 117 -18.32 -29.92 8.80
N HIS A 118 -17.29 -30.74 8.53
CA HIS A 118 -16.41 -30.64 7.37
C HIS A 118 -15.78 -29.25 7.21
N GLU A 119 -15.65 -28.51 8.32
CA GLU A 119 -15.04 -27.19 8.32
C GLU A 119 -13.54 -27.29 8.60
N VAL A 120 -12.75 -26.57 7.82
CA VAL A 120 -11.31 -26.41 8.03
C VAL A 120 -10.97 -24.94 8.19
N LEU A 121 -10.16 -24.67 9.21
CA LEU A 121 -9.53 -23.38 9.43
C LEU A 121 -8.13 -23.39 8.84
N TRP A 122 -7.91 -22.54 7.84
CA TRP A 122 -6.63 -22.38 7.17
C TRP A 122 -5.97 -21.06 7.56
N GLN A 123 -4.65 -21.09 7.66
CA GLN A 123 -3.81 -19.90 7.71
C GLN A 123 -2.95 -19.84 6.46
N LEU A 124 -3.12 -18.77 5.68
CA LEU A 124 -2.26 -18.40 4.56
C LEU A 124 -1.34 -17.28 5.00
N GLU A 125 -0.06 -17.37 4.69
CA GLU A 125 0.91 -16.33 4.99
C GLU A 125 1.88 -16.16 3.83
N GLY A 126 2.06 -14.92 3.37
CA GLY A 126 3.03 -14.64 2.32
C GLY A 126 2.87 -13.25 1.72
N ARG A 127 3.59 -13.01 0.63
CA ARG A 127 3.51 -11.75 -0.12
C ARG A 127 2.61 -11.88 -1.33
N ALA A 128 1.66 -10.97 -1.47
CA ALA A 128 0.77 -10.88 -2.60
C ALA A 128 1.03 -9.61 -3.40
N ARG A 129 1.09 -9.73 -4.74
CA ARG A 129 1.18 -8.60 -5.66
C ARG A 129 -0.20 -7.97 -5.87
N ARG A 130 -1.25 -8.79 -5.84
CA ARG A 130 -2.63 -8.35 -6.01
C ARG A 130 -3.50 -9.10 -5.02
N PHE A 131 -4.40 -8.35 -4.39
CA PHE A 131 -5.41 -8.91 -3.53
C PHE A 131 -6.73 -8.18 -3.72
N GLN A 132 -7.74 -8.88 -4.23
CA GLN A 132 -9.06 -8.33 -4.47
C GLN A 132 -10.11 -9.28 -3.91
N ILE A 133 -11.09 -8.71 -3.23
CA ILE A 133 -12.20 -9.46 -2.66
C ILE A 133 -13.50 -8.84 -3.17
N ARG A 134 -14.47 -9.70 -3.47
CA ARG A 134 -15.87 -9.32 -3.58
C ARG A 134 -16.65 -10.02 -2.48
N ALA A 135 -17.29 -9.23 -1.62
CA ALA A 135 -18.12 -9.72 -0.53
C ALA A 135 -19.39 -8.87 -0.46
N LYS A 136 -20.55 -9.50 -0.28
CA LYS A 136 -21.86 -8.80 -0.21
C LYS A 136 -22.11 -7.82 -1.37
N GLY A 137 -21.71 -8.20 -2.58
CA GLY A 137 -21.83 -7.36 -3.79
C GLY A 137 -20.80 -6.22 -3.91
N ILE A 138 -20.03 -5.93 -2.87
CA ILE A 138 -19.02 -4.86 -2.88
C ILE A 138 -17.68 -5.45 -3.30
N ARG A 139 -17.07 -4.87 -4.33
CA ARG A 139 -15.68 -5.17 -4.72
C ARG A 139 -14.74 -4.25 -3.95
N LYS A 140 -13.79 -4.85 -3.23
CA LYS A 140 -12.72 -4.15 -2.52
C LYS A 140 -11.37 -4.54 -3.11
N ASP A 141 -10.61 -3.54 -3.54
CA ASP A 141 -9.20 -3.70 -3.85
C ASP A 141 -8.41 -3.49 -2.56
N LEU A 142 -7.60 -4.48 -2.20
CA LEU A 142 -6.77 -4.48 -0.99
C LEU A 142 -5.30 -4.30 -1.33
N ARG A 143 -4.98 -3.83 -2.53
CA ARG A 143 -3.61 -3.42 -2.84
C ARG A 143 -3.23 -2.21 -1.98
N MET A 144 -2.03 -2.29 -1.42
CA MET A 144 -1.42 -1.18 -0.68
C MET A 144 -0.54 -0.36 -1.60
N THR A 145 -0.50 0.92 -1.29
CA THR A 145 0.33 1.90 -1.95
C THR A 145 1.60 2.16 -1.12
N GLY A 146 2.62 2.73 -1.75
CA GLY A 146 3.79 3.24 -1.03
C GLY A 146 3.42 4.29 0.00
N PHE A 147 2.35 5.05 -0.24
CA PHE A 147 1.81 6.01 0.72
C PHE A 147 1.28 5.33 1.98
N ASP A 148 0.51 4.24 1.83
CA ASP A 148 0.02 3.44 2.95
C ASP A 148 1.17 2.86 3.78
N LEU A 149 2.29 2.52 3.13
CA LEU A 149 3.48 2.05 3.82
C LEU A 149 4.08 3.15 4.70
N VAL A 150 4.25 4.36 4.15
CA VAL A 150 4.84 5.49 4.87
C VAL A 150 3.97 5.93 6.04
N ILE A 151 2.65 6.04 5.85
CA ILE A 151 1.75 6.53 6.91
C ILE A 151 1.61 5.53 8.08
N ASN A 152 1.66 4.23 7.80
CA ASN A 152 1.54 3.20 8.82
C ASN A 152 2.89 2.79 9.46
N THR A 153 4.01 3.34 8.98
CA THR A 153 5.35 3.04 9.48
C THR A 153 6.02 4.28 10.04
N ALA A 154 6.02 4.42 11.37
CA ALA A 154 6.57 5.60 12.06
C ALA A 154 8.01 5.95 11.62
N GLN A 155 8.87 4.94 11.45
CA GLN A 155 10.26 5.14 11.01
C GLN A 155 10.37 5.80 9.64
N LEU A 156 9.54 5.40 8.66
CA LEU A 156 9.55 5.99 7.33
C LEU A 156 9.03 7.42 7.35
N LEU A 157 8.01 7.69 8.17
CA LEU A 157 7.47 9.03 8.34
C LEU A 157 8.51 9.97 8.96
N TYR A 158 9.19 9.56 10.03
CA TYR A 158 10.28 10.34 10.62
C TYR A 158 11.44 10.52 9.65
N GLY A 159 11.83 9.49 8.91
CA GLY A 159 12.86 9.61 7.88
C GLY A 159 12.51 10.64 6.80
N LEU A 160 11.27 10.60 6.29
CA LEU A 160 10.78 11.56 5.30
C LEU A 160 10.75 12.99 5.84
N LEU A 161 10.34 13.15 7.11
CA LEU A 161 10.35 14.43 7.81
C LEU A 161 11.77 14.96 8.03
N SER A 162 12.72 14.12 8.43
CA SER A 162 14.13 14.49 8.58
C SER A 162 14.75 14.94 7.26
N VAL A 163 14.51 14.20 6.18
CA VAL A 163 14.96 14.59 4.83
C VAL A 163 14.37 15.95 4.45
N TRP A 164 13.08 16.16 4.70
CA TRP A 164 12.43 17.45 4.42
C TRP A 164 13.04 18.60 5.20
N ILE A 165 13.31 18.43 6.50
CA ILE A 165 13.94 19.46 7.34
C ILE A 165 15.33 19.82 6.79
N VAL A 166 16.15 18.82 6.44
CA VAL A 166 17.50 19.04 5.90
C VAL A 166 17.46 19.80 4.58
N PHE A 167 16.59 19.40 3.65
CA PHE A 167 16.43 20.10 2.37
C PHE A 167 15.92 21.53 2.55
N THR A 168 14.99 21.74 3.48
CA THR A 168 14.45 23.07 3.78
C THR A 168 15.53 23.96 4.37
N ALA A 169 16.29 23.47 5.36
CA ALA A 169 17.40 24.19 5.97
C ALA A 169 18.50 24.55 4.95
N PHE A 170 18.87 23.61 4.08
CA PHE A 170 19.86 23.85 3.02
C PHE A 170 19.38 24.91 2.02
N SER A 171 18.12 24.83 1.60
CA SER A 171 17.51 25.80 0.68
C SER A 171 17.46 27.21 1.30
N TRP A 172 17.11 27.31 2.58
CA TRP A 172 17.13 28.57 3.32
C TRP A 172 18.52 29.14 3.52
N PHE A 173 19.50 28.30 3.84
CA PHE A 173 20.90 28.73 3.94
C PHE A 173 21.42 29.28 2.61
N ARG A 174 21.10 28.61 1.50
CA ARG A 174 21.47 29.08 0.15
C ARG A 174 20.82 30.42 -0.18
N LEU A 175 19.51 30.55 0.07
CA LEU A 175 18.78 31.80 -0.16
C LEU A 175 19.33 32.95 0.68
N TYR A 176 19.61 32.71 1.97
CA TYR A 176 20.22 33.69 2.86
C TYR A 176 21.59 34.15 2.35
N LYS A 177 22.45 33.22 1.91
CA LYS A 177 23.76 33.53 1.33
C LYS A 177 23.64 34.37 0.05
N GLU A 178 22.65 34.09 -0.78
CA GLU A 178 22.41 34.78 -2.04
C GLU A 178 21.83 36.19 -1.83
N LEU A 179 20.92 36.36 -0.87
CA LEU A 179 20.44 37.68 -0.43
C LEU A 179 21.58 38.52 0.15
N ARG A 180 22.41 37.95 1.03
CA ARG A 180 23.54 38.65 1.64
C ARG A 180 24.62 39.07 0.62
N ARG A 181 24.72 38.39 -0.52
CA ARG A 181 25.68 38.73 -1.58
C ARG A 181 25.19 39.89 -2.47
N ASN A 182 23.88 40.11 -2.51
CA ASN A 182 23.23 41.12 -3.37
C ASN A 182 22.84 42.41 -2.61
N THR A 183 23.05 42.45 -1.29
CA THR A 183 23.04 43.65 -0.43
C THR A 183 24.46 44.10 -0.14
#